data_AF-A0A853B5F0-F1
#
_entry.id   AF-A0A853B5F0-F1
#
_cell.length_a   1.000
_cell.length_b   1.000
_cell.length_c   1.000
_cell.angle_alpha   90.00
_cell.angle_beta   90.00
_cell.angle_gamma   90.00
#
_symmetry.space_group_name_H-M   'P 1'
#
loop_
_entity.id
_entity.type
_entity.pdbx_description
1 polymer ?
#
loop_
_entity_poly.entity_id
_entity_poly.type
_entity_poly.pdbx_seq_one_letter_code
_entity_poly.pdbx_strand_id
1 'polypeptide(L)' 'MWTISPVPVTDPAAARVLRDYFGEVASRYYGRPATVDELDAAMTDDPSADLVPPTGLSCSRGRTMW' A
#
# COMPACT_ATOMS: atom_id res chain seq x y z
N MET A 1 16.88 -15.26 -1.79
CA MET A 1 16.55 -14.31 -2.89
C MET A 1 15.23 -13.60 -2.56
N TRP A 2 14.97 -12.37 -3.00
CA TRP A 2 13.68 -11.70 -2.73
C TRP A 2 12.80 -11.76 -3.98
N THR A 3 11.57 -12.26 -3.82
CA THR A 3 10.62 -12.44 -4.93
C THR A 3 9.45 -11.49 -4.77
N ILE A 4 9.14 -10.80 -5.85
CA ILE A 4 8.00 -9.90 -6.00
C ILE A 4 6.91 -10.66 -6.74
N SER A 5 5.71 -10.74 -6.15
CA SER A 5 4.54 -11.31 -6.84
C SER A 5 3.44 -10.27 -6.90
N PRO A 6 2.74 -10.14 -8.05
CA PRO A 6 1.52 -9.35 -8.11
C PRO A 6 0.45 -10.02 -7.25
N VAL A 7 -0.24 -9.22 -6.44
CA VAL A 7 -1.42 -9.60 -5.67
C VAL A 7 -2.55 -8.61 -5.97
N PRO A 8 -3.82 -9.04 -5.88
CA PRO A 8 -4.96 -8.13 -5.97
C PRO A 8 -4.85 -6.99 -4.95
N VAL A 9 -5.32 -5.80 -5.29
CA VAL A 9 -5.32 -4.66 -4.36
C VAL A 9 -6.21 -4.90 -3.12
N THR A 10 -7.18 -5.80 -3.24
CA THR A 10 -8.01 -6.26 -2.13
C THR A 10 -7.31 -7.24 -1.19
N ASP A 11 -6.10 -7.70 -1.52
CA ASP A 11 -5.32 -8.57 -0.66
C ASP A 11 -4.86 -7.81 0.61
N PRO A 12 -5.01 -8.38 1.82
CA PRO A 12 -4.56 -7.73 3.06
C PRO A 12 -3.08 -7.33 3.05
N ALA A 13 -2.22 -8.06 2.33
CA ALA A 13 -0.81 -7.72 2.17
C ALA A 13 -0.63 -6.48 1.28
N ALA A 14 -1.45 -6.31 0.24
CA ALA A 14 -1.46 -5.13 -0.60
C ALA A 14 -1.95 -3.90 0.18
N ALA A 15 -3.04 -4.05 0.93
CA ALA A 15 -3.59 -2.99 1.77
C ALA A 15 -2.57 -2.50 2.81
N ARG A 16 -1.77 -3.42 3.38
CA ARG A 16 -0.70 -3.06 4.33
C ARG A 16 0.43 -2.28 3.66
N VAL A 17 0.88 -2.70 2.48
CA VAL A 17 1.93 -1.99 1.72
C VAL A 17 1.46 -0.59 1.34
N LEU A 18 0.20 -0.45 0.89
CA LEU A 18 -0.40 0.85 0.60
C LEU A 18 -0.46 1.73 1.85
N ARG A 19 -0.92 1.19 2.99
CA ARG A 19 -0.97 1.94 4.24
C ARG A 19 0.41 2.44 4.69
N ASP A 20 1.44 1.62 4.56
CA ASP A 20 2.82 2.00 4.88
C ASP A 20 3.32 3.12 3.93
N TYR A 21 2.96 3.04 2.65
CA TYR A 21 3.27 4.07 1.65
C TYR A 21 2.57 5.41 1.96
N PHE A 22 1.25 5.39 2.19
CA PHE A 22 0.50 6.59 2.58
C PHE A 22 1.04 7.19 3.89
N GLY A 23 1.40 6.35 4.86
CA GLY A 23 2.06 6.74 6.11
C GLY A 23 3.35 7.52 5.87
N GLU A 24 4.21 7.00 5.01
CA GLU A 24 5.49 7.63 4.68
C GLU A 24 5.29 8.96 3.95
N VAL A 25 4.44 8.99 2.91
CA VAL A 25 4.20 10.18 2.08
C VAL A 25 3.53 11.28 2.90
N ALA A 26 2.48 10.95 3.66
CA ALA A 26 1.78 11.91 4.52
C ALA A 26 2.70 12.46 5.60
N SER A 27 3.54 11.61 6.21
CA SER A 27 4.45 12.07 7.27
C SER A 27 5.52 13.04 6.74
N ARG A 28 6.02 12.81 5.52
CA ARG A 28 6.93 13.75 4.85
C ARG A 28 6.25 15.07 4.49
N TYR A 29 5.02 14.99 3.99
CA TYR A 29 4.25 16.16 3.59
C TYR A 29 3.92 17.07 4.79
N TYR A 30 3.47 16.48 5.90
CA TYR A 30 3.12 17.24 7.11
C TYR A 30 4.31 17.56 8.02
N GLY A 31 5.48 16.93 7.81
CA GLY A 31 6.64 17.07 8.68
C GLY A 31 6.46 16.48 10.09
N ARG A 32 5.43 15.64 10.28
CA ARG A 32 5.10 14.94 11.53
C ARG A 32 4.55 13.55 11.19
N PRO A 33 4.58 12.57 12.10
CA PRO A 33 3.91 11.30 11.88
C PRO A 33 2.43 11.50 11.53
N ALA A 34 1.98 10.91 10.44
CA ALA A 34 0.57 10.89 10.05
C ALA A 34 -0.27 10.10 11.07
N THR A 35 -1.45 10.62 11.39
CA THR A 35 -2.37 9.97 12.33
C THR A 35 -3.14 8.83 11.65
N VAL A 36 -3.69 7.92 12.45
CA VAL A 36 -4.50 6.79 11.96
C VAL A 36 -5.71 7.30 11.18
N ASP A 37 -6.38 8.34 11.68
CA ASP A 37 -7.57 8.92 11.04
C ASP A 37 -7.24 9.62 9.71
N GLU A 38 -6.10 10.34 9.63
CA GLU A 38 -5.63 10.95 8.38
C GLU A 38 -5.32 9.87 7.32
N LEU A 39 -4.76 8.72 7.73
CA LEU A 39 -4.50 7.60 6.82
C LEU A 39 -5.77 6.89 6.38
N ASP A 40 -6.74 6.69 7.28
CA ASP A 40 -8.02 6.07 6.93
C ASP A 40 -8.82 6.95 5.98
N ALA A 41 -8.80 8.27 6.18
CA ALA A 41 -9.40 9.24 5.27
C ALA A 41 -8.71 9.20 3.88
N ALA A 42 -7.38 9.22 3.84
CA ALA A 42 -6.63 9.17 2.58
C ALA A 42 -6.85 7.86 1.81
N MET A 43 -6.90 6.71 2.50
CA MET A 43 -7.19 5.41 1.89
C MET A 43 -8.66 5.28 1.45
N THR A 44 -9.58 6.09 1.99
CA THR A 44 -10.97 6.15 1.54
C THR A 44 -11.12 7.06 0.32
N ASP A 45 -10.40 8.18 0.30
CA ASP A 45 -10.44 9.16 -0.80
C ASP A 45 -9.72 8.64 -2.06
N ASP A 46 -8.62 7.91 -1.87
CA ASP A 46 -7.92 7.18 -2.93
C ASP A 46 -7.82 5.68 -2.58
N PRO A 47 -8.89 4.90 -2.87
CA PRO A 47 -8.92 3.47 -2.55
C PRO A 47 -7.93 2.64 -3.38
N SER A 48 -7.21 3.24 -4.33
CA SER A 48 -6.31 2.53 -5.26
C SER A 48 -6.98 1.35 -5.98
N ALA A 49 -8.33 1.34 -6.01
CA ALA A 49 -9.15 0.25 -6.52
C ALA A 49 -9.00 0.06 -8.03
N ASP A 50 -8.37 1.00 -8.73
CA ASP A 50 -8.05 0.96 -10.16
C ASP A 50 -6.78 0.16 -10.47
N LEU A 51 -6.04 -0.31 -9.44
CA LEU A 51 -4.89 -1.22 -9.58
C LEU A 51 -5.35 -2.67 -9.84
N VAL A 52 -6.21 -2.83 -10.84
CA VAL A 52 -6.73 -4.10 -11.34
C VAL A 52 -6.24 -4.29 -12.78
N PRO A 53 -6.00 -5.53 -13.24
CA PRO A 53 -5.69 -5.78 -14.64
C PRO A 53 -6.74 -5.17 -15.58
N PRO A 54 -6.32 -4.64 -16.76
CA PRO A 54 -4.97 -4.68 -17.33
C PRO A 54 -4.04 -3.51 -16.93
N THR A 55 -4.52 -2.55 -16.12
CA THR A 55 -3.86 -1.24 -15.90
C THR A 55 -3.07 -1.13 -14.60
N GLY A 56 -3.23 -2.03 -13.64
CA GLY A 56 -2.39 -2.05 -12.44
C GLY A 56 -2.41 -3.38 -11.69
N LEU A 57 -1.28 -3.72 -11.06
CA LEU A 57 -1.14 -4.85 -10.16
C LEU A 57 -0.26 -4.41 -8.97
N SER A 58 -0.68 -4.73 -7.75
CA SER A 58 0.10 -4.40 -6.55
C SER A 58 1.16 -5.46 -6.27
N CYS A 59 2.40 -5.06 -6.01
CA CYS A 59 3.51 -5.96 -5.73
C CYS A 59 3.67 -6.13 -4.21
N SER A 60 3.57 -7.36 -3.68
CA SER A 60 3.90 -7.65 -2.28
C SER A 60 5.29 -8.31 -2.15
N ARG A 61 6.00 -8.00 -1.06
CA ARG A 61 7.33 -8.56 -0.76
C ARG A 61 7.19 -9.83 0.10
N GLY A 62 7.38 -11.00 -0.51
CA GLY A 62 7.44 -12.29 0.20
C GLY A 62 8.86 -12.62 0.67
N ARG A 63 9.00 -13.10 1.91
CA ARG A 63 10.25 -13.68 2.44
C ARG A 63 10.09 -15.21 2.44
N THR A 64 10.64 -15.87 1.43
CA THR A 64 10.78 -17.34 1.44
C THR A 64 12.22 -17.69 1.80
N MET A 65 12.36 -18.57 2.79
CA MET A 65 13.58 -19.34 3.04
C MET A 65 13.96 -20.15 1.78
N TRP A 66 15.22 -20.59 1.71
CA TRP A 66 15.97 -21.16 0.58
C TRP A 66 16.79 -20.12 -0.20
#